data_AF-W7TQX8-F1
#
_entry.id   AF-W7TQX8-F1
#
_cell.length_a   1.000
_cell.length_b   1.000
_cell.length_c   1.000
_cell.angle_alpha   90.00
_cell.angle_beta   90.00
_cell.angle_gamma   90.00
#
_symmetry.space_group_name_H-M   'P 1'
#
loop_
_entity.id
_entity.type
_entity.pdbx_description
1 polymer ?
#
loop_
_entity_poly.entity_id
_entity_poly.type
_entity_poly.pdbx_seq_one_letter_code
_entity_poly.pdbx_strand_id
1 'polypeptide(L)'
;MDIAAEGLRRSKQVPEDDARRALRVVRSQLPVSARDTHKIGVIGSSAGGHLMATLMAYNDEGNAHATNTIEQQRSRPDFGVLVYPVISMEDGLTYDPSKTNLFGHNLTSQKRQRFVEYFSIEKHVNHLFPPVFMFHTKDDAVVSVENTYRMVDALEKAKVSKEQKGGL
;
A
#
# COMPACT_ATOMS: atom_id res chain seq x y z
N MET A 1 25.14 -13.25 2.00
CA MET A 1 23.92 -12.43 2.17
C MET A 1 24.39 -11.03 2.52
N ASP A 2 24.05 -10.02 1.72
CA ASP A 2 24.64 -8.67 1.83
C ASP A 2 23.91 -7.85 2.92
N ILE A 3 24.57 -7.67 4.07
CA ILE A 3 24.04 -7.00 5.27
C ILE A 3 23.61 -5.55 4.96
N ALA A 4 24.27 -4.89 4.00
CA ALA A 4 23.89 -3.54 3.56
C ALA A 4 22.57 -3.53 2.75
N ALA A 5 22.30 -4.60 1.98
CA ALA A 5 21.03 -4.76 1.28
C ALA A 5 19.86 -5.01 2.24
N GLU A 6 20.11 -5.72 3.34
CA GLU A 6 19.11 -6.00 4.37
C GLU A 6 18.85 -4.76 5.25
N GLY A 7 19.89 -3.99 5.59
CA GLY A 7 19.75 -2.71 6.29
C GLY A 7 19.01 -1.64 5.48
N LEU A 8 19.27 -1.55 4.16
CA LEU A 8 18.55 -0.63 3.27
C LEU A 8 17.10 -1.07 3.04
N ARG A 9 16.85 -2.39 2.99
CA ARG A 9 15.49 -2.93 2.96
C ARG A 9 14.72 -2.59 4.24
N ARG A 10 15.34 -2.73 5.41
CA ARG A 10 14.74 -2.38 6.71
C ARG A 10 14.37 -0.90 6.83
N SER A 11 15.22 0.03 6.36
CA SER A 11 14.90 1.47 6.48
C SER A 11 13.73 1.91 5.59
N LYS A 12 13.54 1.26 4.44
CA LYS A 12 12.46 1.57 3.49
C LYS A 12 11.14 0.90 3.83
N GLN A 13 11.17 -0.14 4.67
CA GLN A 13 9.98 -0.80 5.21
C GLN A 13 9.42 -0.13 6.46
N VAL A 14 10.14 0.83 7.07
CA VAL A 14 9.67 1.53 8.28
C VAL A 14 8.25 2.11 8.12
N PRO A 15 7.92 2.85 7.03
CA PRO A 15 6.55 3.35 6.86
C PRO A 15 5.51 2.23 6.74
N GLU A 16 5.86 1.12 6.09
CA GLU A 16 4.95 -0.04 5.98
C GLU A 16 4.71 -0.69 7.35
N ASP A 17 5.78 -0.88 8.12
CA ASP A 17 5.72 -1.46 9.45
C ASP A 17 4.93 -0.56 10.41
N ASP A 18 5.11 0.75 10.32
CA ASP A 18 4.32 1.74 11.05
C ASP A 18 2.83 1.65 10.67
N ALA A 19 2.50 1.53 9.37
CA ALA A 19 1.13 1.39 8.90
C ALA A 19 0.48 0.08 9.39
N ARG A 20 1.21 -1.04 9.31
CA ARG A 20 0.76 -2.34 9.85
C ARG A 20 0.53 -2.22 11.36
N ARG A 21 1.50 -1.67 12.09
CA ARG A 21 1.45 -1.50 13.55
C ARG A 21 0.30 -0.60 13.97
N ALA A 22 0.07 0.51 13.27
CA ALA A 22 -1.04 1.42 13.56
C ALA A 22 -2.39 0.70 13.47
N LEU A 23 -2.61 -0.09 12.41
CA LEU A 23 -3.86 -0.83 12.25
C LEU A 23 -4.05 -1.89 13.34
N ARG A 24 -2.97 -2.57 13.73
CA ARG A 24 -2.97 -3.53 14.84
C ARG A 24 -3.29 -2.87 16.17
N VAL A 25 -2.75 -1.67 16.43
CA VAL A 25 -3.06 -0.88 17.63
C VAL A 25 -4.53 -0.48 17.67
N VAL A 26 -5.08 0.01 16.54
CA VAL A 26 -6.51 0.34 16.46
C VAL A 26 -7.35 -0.90 16.79
N ARG A 27 -7.03 -2.06 16.21
CA ARG A 27 -7.74 -3.31 16.49
C ARG A 27 -7.64 -3.76 17.94
N SER A 28 -6.46 -3.66 18.55
CA SER A 28 -6.29 -4.13 19.93
C SER A 28 -7.08 -3.30 20.94
N GLN A 29 -7.36 -2.03 20.61
CA GLN A 29 -8.17 -1.12 21.44
C GLN A 29 -9.68 -1.36 21.31
N LEU A 30 -10.14 -2.05 20.26
CA LEU A 30 -11.55 -2.40 20.10
C LEU A 30 -11.93 -3.54 21.05
N PRO A 31 -13.18 -3.54 21.57
CA PRO A 31 -13.71 -4.71 22.27
C PRO A 31 -13.72 -5.92 21.33
N VAL A 32 -13.56 -7.12 21.88
CA VAL A 32 -13.48 -8.37 21.09
C VAL A 32 -14.65 -8.51 20.11
N SER A 33 -15.86 -8.14 20.53
CA SER A 33 -17.06 -8.14 19.68
C SER A 33 -17.02 -7.19 18.49
N ALA A 34 -16.18 -6.15 18.52
CA ALA A 34 -16.05 -5.16 17.45
C ALA A 34 -14.88 -5.42 16.50
N ARG A 35 -13.91 -6.26 16.88
CA ARG A 35 -12.68 -6.49 16.09
C ARG A 35 -12.93 -7.12 14.73
N ASP A 36 -13.96 -7.96 14.63
CA ASP A 36 -14.35 -8.65 13.39
C ASP A 36 -15.52 -7.98 12.66
N THR A 37 -15.91 -6.76 13.05
CA THR A 37 -17.07 -6.10 12.43
C THR A 37 -16.85 -5.61 10.99
N HIS A 38 -15.69 -5.88 10.39
CA HIS A 38 -15.31 -5.47 9.02
C HIS A 38 -15.44 -3.95 8.77
N LYS A 39 -15.08 -3.12 9.75
CA LYS A 39 -15.30 -1.66 9.72
C LYS A 39 -14.04 -0.81 9.80
N ILE A 40 -12.85 -1.41 9.73
CA ILE A 40 -11.59 -0.66 9.87
C ILE A 40 -11.00 -0.45 8.48
N GLY A 41 -11.23 0.75 7.95
CA GLY A 41 -10.68 1.19 6.68
C GLY A 41 -9.37 1.95 6.84
N VAL A 42 -8.68 2.13 5.71
CA VAL A 42 -7.52 3.03 5.59
C VAL A 42 -7.77 4.08 4.51
N ILE A 43 -7.23 5.28 4.71
CA ILE A 43 -7.31 6.37 3.72
C ILE A 43 -5.93 6.98 3.51
N GLY A 44 -5.59 7.25 2.26
CA GLY A 44 -4.31 7.85 1.91
C GLY A 44 -4.39 8.66 0.63
N SER A 45 -3.59 9.72 0.56
CA SER A 45 -3.50 10.62 -0.59
C SER A 45 -2.10 10.64 -1.19
N SER A 46 -1.96 10.70 -2.52
CA SER A 46 -0.64 10.76 -3.20
C SER A 46 0.33 9.66 -2.71
N ALA A 47 1.50 10.01 -2.16
CA ALA A 47 2.44 9.07 -1.55
C ALA A 47 1.87 8.34 -0.31
N GLY A 48 0.97 8.97 0.45
CA GLY A 48 0.22 8.28 1.50
C GLY A 48 -0.78 7.26 0.93
N GLY A 49 -1.32 7.53 -0.26
CA GLY A 49 -2.12 6.57 -1.02
C GLY A 49 -1.31 5.34 -1.41
N HIS A 50 -0.06 5.54 -1.84
CA HIS A 50 0.89 4.45 -2.09
C HIS A 50 1.15 3.61 -0.84
N LEU A 51 1.37 4.25 0.30
CA LEU A 51 1.58 3.54 1.57
C LEU A 51 0.35 2.70 1.96
N MET A 52 -0.86 3.26 1.85
CA MET A 52 -2.08 2.51 2.14
C MET A 52 -2.29 1.36 1.15
N ALA A 53 -2.04 1.57 -0.13
CA ALA A 53 -2.10 0.51 -1.14
C ALA A 53 -1.05 -0.61 -0.86
N THR A 54 0.15 -0.22 -0.40
CA THR A 54 1.19 -1.15 0.02
C THR A 54 0.76 -1.98 1.23
N LEU A 55 0.15 -1.36 2.24
CA LEU A 55 -0.44 -2.08 3.38
C LEU A 55 -1.55 -3.05 2.93
N MET A 56 -2.39 -2.64 1.99
CA MET A 56 -3.44 -3.47 1.42
C MET A 56 -2.91 -4.66 0.60
N ALA A 57 -1.74 -4.53 -0.04
CA ALA A 57 -1.08 -5.63 -0.76
C ALA A 57 -0.32 -6.57 0.17
N TYR A 58 0.38 -6.01 1.16
CA TYR A 58 1.33 -6.72 2.03
C TYR A 58 0.92 -6.69 3.50
N ASN A 59 -0.34 -7.07 3.74
CA ASN A 59 -0.86 -7.33 5.08
C ASN A 59 -0.65 -8.79 5.49
N ASP A 60 -0.96 -9.06 6.76
CA ASP A 60 -0.86 -10.36 7.40
C ASP A 60 -1.95 -10.52 8.47
N GLU A 61 -2.17 -11.77 8.91
CA GLU A 61 -3.17 -12.12 9.92
C GLU A 61 -2.71 -11.92 11.38
N GLY A 62 -1.53 -11.34 11.59
CA GLY A 62 -0.89 -11.25 12.89
C GLY A 62 -0.18 -12.54 13.29
N ASN A 63 0.38 -12.54 14.50
CA ASN A 63 1.04 -13.69 15.09
C ASN A 63 0.30 -14.12 16.36
N ALA A 64 -0.53 -15.16 16.28
CA ALA A 64 -1.32 -15.68 17.39
C ALA A 64 -0.49 -16.11 18.61
N HIS A 65 0.82 -16.39 18.41
CA HIS A 65 1.74 -16.80 19.46
C HIS A 65 2.59 -15.64 20.01
N ALA A 66 2.41 -14.41 19.51
CA ALA A 66 3.15 -13.28 20.02
C ALA A 66 2.79 -12.97 21.47
N THR A 67 3.78 -12.64 22.29
CA THR A 67 3.58 -12.18 23.67
C THR A 67 2.91 -10.81 23.72
N ASN A 68 3.16 -9.96 22.71
CA ASN A 68 2.50 -8.68 22.56
C ASN A 68 1.15 -8.86 21.88
N THR A 69 0.05 -8.56 22.59
CA THR A 69 -1.32 -8.70 22.09
C THR A 69 -1.63 -7.81 20.88
N ILE A 70 -0.87 -6.73 20.67
CA ILE A 70 -0.95 -5.92 19.44
C ILE A 70 -0.43 -6.73 18.25
N GLU A 71 0.66 -7.48 18.40
CA GLU A 71 1.24 -8.29 17.31
C GLU A 71 0.37 -9.51 16.96
N GLN A 72 -0.56 -9.89 17.84
CA GLN A 72 -1.57 -10.90 17.55
C GLN A 72 -2.68 -10.39 16.62
N GLN A 73 -2.82 -9.08 16.42
CA GLN A 73 -3.84 -8.53 15.55
C GLN A 73 -3.40 -8.58 14.08
N ARG A 74 -4.36 -8.82 13.18
CA ARG A 74 -4.12 -8.71 11.74
C ARG A 74 -3.82 -7.28 11.32
N SER A 75 -2.97 -7.11 10.31
CA SER A 75 -2.65 -5.82 9.67
C SER A 75 -3.46 -5.56 8.40
N ARG A 76 -4.39 -6.47 8.06
CA ARG A 76 -5.27 -6.36 6.89
C ARG A 76 -6.36 -5.30 7.07
N PRO A 77 -6.45 -4.21 6.30
CA PRO A 77 -7.62 -3.31 6.37
C PRO A 77 -8.87 -3.97 5.75
N ASP A 78 -10.05 -3.58 6.22
CA ASP A 78 -11.32 -4.11 5.73
C ASP A 78 -11.74 -3.44 4.42
N PHE A 79 -11.33 -2.18 4.19
CA PHE A 79 -11.46 -1.45 2.93
C PHE A 79 -10.42 -0.32 2.83
N GLY A 80 -10.21 0.20 1.62
CA GLY A 80 -9.32 1.34 1.37
C GLY A 80 -10.02 2.50 0.68
N VAL A 81 -9.55 3.72 0.96
CA VAL A 81 -9.91 4.95 0.24
C VAL A 81 -8.63 5.60 -0.27
N LEU A 82 -8.43 5.61 -1.58
CA LEU A 82 -7.22 6.14 -2.20
C LEU A 82 -7.54 7.41 -2.98
N VAL A 83 -6.88 8.51 -2.62
CA VAL A 83 -7.13 9.83 -3.19
C VAL A 83 -5.90 10.26 -4.01
N TYR A 84 -6.07 10.42 -5.32
CA TYR A 84 -5.00 10.67 -6.31
C TYR A 84 -3.72 9.87 -6.00
N PRO A 85 -3.81 8.53 -5.85
CA PRO A 85 -2.72 7.75 -5.29
C PRO A 85 -1.56 7.62 -6.27
N VAL A 86 -0.35 7.62 -5.72
CA VAL A 86 0.79 6.97 -6.38
C VAL A 86 0.58 5.45 -6.26
N ILE A 87 0.69 4.70 -7.35
CA ILE A 87 0.47 3.24 -7.39
C ILE A 87 1.66 2.53 -8.02
N SER A 88 2.02 2.93 -9.24
CA SER A 88 3.11 2.30 -9.98
C SER A 88 4.44 2.97 -9.64
N MET A 89 5.51 2.18 -9.71
CA MET A 89 6.89 2.66 -9.69
C MET A 89 7.59 2.41 -11.03
N GLU A 90 6.86 2.03 -12.08
CA GLU A 90 7.43 1.93 -13.43
C GLU A 90 7.75 3.31 -14.02
N ASP A 91 8.78 3.36 -14.86
CA ASP A 91 9.24 4.62 -15.46
C ASP A 91 8.17 5.24 -16.37
N GLY A 92 8.07 6.57 -16.35
CA GLY A 92 7.10 7.33 -17.14
C GLY A 92 5.74 7.62 -16.48
N LEU A 93 5.48 7.09 -15.27
CA LEU A 93 4.16 7.25 -14.59
C LEU A 93 4.21 8.03 -13.29
N THR A 94 5.30 7.85 -12.56
CA THR A 94 5.44 8.38 -11.21
C THR A 94 6.30 9.62 -11.26
N TYR A 95 5.81 10.68 -10.60
CA TYR A 95 6.58 11.86 -10.24
C TYR A 95 7.89 11.43 -9.56
N ASP A 96 9.01 11.81 -10.19
CA ASP A 96 10.37 11.39 -9.83
C ASP A 96 10.73 11.62 -8.34
N PRO A 97 10.25 12.69 -7.67
CA PRO A 97 10.49 12.89 -6.23
C PRO A 97 9.94 11.80 -5.31
N SER A 98 8.76 11.23 -5.56
CA SER A 98 8.20 10.16 -4.70
C SER A 98 9.04 8.88 -4.79
N LYS A 99 9.41 8.50 -6.02
CA LYS A 99 10.33 7.37 -6.27
C LYS A 99 11.70 7.61 -5.64
N THR A 100 12.23 8.81 -5.82
CA THR A 100 13.55 9.19 -5.30
C THR A 100 13.59 9.18 -3.79
N ASN A 101 12.55 9.70 -3.11
CA ASN A 101 12.45 9.64 -1.66
C ASN A 101 12.38 8.19 -1.14
N LEU A 102 11.61 7.33 -1.84
CA LEU A 102 11.47 5.93 -1.47
C LEU A 102 12.73 5.12 -1.75
N PHE A 103 13.38 5.30 -2.90
CA PHE A 103 14.50 4.46 -3.34
C PHE A 103 15.86 5.00 -2.89
N GLY A 104 15.98 6.31 -2.67
CA GLY A 104 17.26 7.00 -2.49
C GLY A 104 18.09 7.04 -3.78
N HIS A 105 19.28 7.64 -3.69
CA HIS A 105 20.06 8.01 -4.87
C HIS A 105 21.09 6.97 -5.36
N ASN A 106 21.35 5.88 -4.61
CA ASN A 106 22.49 4.97 -4.88
C ASN A 106 22.11 3.49 -4.93
N LEU A 107 21.05 3.14 -5.65
CA LEU A 107 20.70 1.73 -5.93
C LEU A 107 21.39 1.22 -7.19
N THR A 108 21.96 0.01 -7.13
CA THR A 108 22.35 -0.72 -8.33
C THR A 108 21.12 -0.97 -9.21
N SER A 109 21.29 -1.08 -10.53
CA SER A 109 20.17 -1.31 -11.46
C SER A 109 19.31 -2.52 -11.08
N GLN A 110 19.94 -3.59 -10.59
CA GLN A 110 19.23 -4.79 -10.12
C GLN A 110 18.42 -4.54 -8.84
N LYS A 111 18.97 -3.81 -7.85
CA LYS A 111 18.24 -3.46 -6.62
C LYS A 111 17.07 -2.53 -6.94
N ARG A 112 17.30 -1.54 -7.82
CA ARG A 112 16.26 -0.64 -8.34
C ARG A 112 15.13 -1.42 -9.00
N GLN A 113 15.43 -2.37 -9.89
CA GLN A 113 14.39 -3.15 -10.56
C GLN A 113 13.54 -3.96 -9.57
N ARG A 114 14.17 -4.56 -8.55
CA ARG A 114 13.43 -5.27 -7.49
C ARG A 114 12.52 -4.35 -6.70
N PHE A 115 12.94 -3.12 -6.45
CA PHE A 115 12.14 -2.13 -5.73
C PHE A 115 10.99 -1.63 -6.60
N VAL A 116 11.24 -1.35 -7.88
CA VAL A 116 10.19 -1.03 -8.85
C VAL A 116 9.15 -2.14 -8.87
N GLU A 117 9.58 -3.40 -8.95
CA GLU A 117 8.66 -4.54 -8.94
C GLU A 117 7.86 -4.63 -7.64
N TYR A 118 8.52 -4.55 -6.49
CA TYR A 118 7.87 -4.65 -5.18
C TYR A 118 6.90 -3.49 -4.90
N PHE A 119 7.28 -2.27 -5.25
CA PHE A 119 6.49 -1.08 -4.93
C PHE A 119 5.50 -0.67 -6.04
N SER A 120 5.43 -1.40 -7.16
CA SER A 120 4.37 -1.21 -8.16
C SER A 120 3.14 -2.03 -7.76
N ILE A 121 2.26 -1.42 -6.97
CA ILE A 121 1.21 -2.15 -6.23
C ILE A 121 0.18 -2.81 -7.14
N GLU A 122 -0.04 -2.26 -8.34
CA GLU A 122 -0.91 -2.86 -9.36
C GLU A 122 -0.48 -4.30 -9.73
N LYS A 123 0.80 -4.66 -9.53
CA LYS A 123 1.32 -6.00 -9.81
C LYS A 123 1.05 -7.01 -8.70
N HIS A 124 0.67 -6.55 -7.51
CA HIS A 124 0.48 -7.37 -6.31
C HIS A 124 -0.98 -7.49 -5.89
N VAL A 125 -1.90 -6.89 -6.66
CA VAL A 125 -3.33 -7.07 -6.49
C VAL A 125 -3.70 -8.52 -6.79
N ASN A 126 -4.41 -9.14 -5.86
CA ASN A 126 -4.93 -10.49 -5.98
C ASN A 126 -6.33 -10.57 -5.37
N HIS A 127 -6.98 -11.74 -5.38
CA HIS A 127 -8.36 -11.91 -4.91
C HIS A 127 -8.55 -11.61 -3.40
N LEU A 128 -7.46 -11.59 -2.62
CA LEU A 128 -7.46 -11.16 -1.23
C LEU A 128 -7.29 -9.65 -1.09
N PHE A 129 -7.09 -8.85 -2.14
CA PHE A 129 -6.97 -7.40 -1.96
C PHE A 129 -8.29 -6.83 -1.39
N PRO A 130 -8.27 -5.96 -0.37
CA PRO A 130 -9.51 -5.42 0.20
C PRO A 130 -10.28 -4.54 -0.80
N PRO A 131 -11.61 -4.41 -0.65
CA PRO A 131 -12.38 -3.46 -1.44
C PRO A 131 -11.82 -2.04 -1.35
N VAL A 132 -11.86 -1.30 -2.47
CA VAL A 132 -11.27 0.04 -2.53
C VAL A 132 -12.16 1.05 -3.25
N PHE A 133 -12.27 2.23 -2.66
CA PHE A 133 -12.80 3.42 -3.31
C PHE A 133 -11.63 4.29 -3.78
N MET A 134 -11.69 4.79 -5.01
CA MET A 134 -10.64 5.64 -5.58
C MET A 134 -11.20 6.94 -6.16
N PHE A 135 -10.49 8.04 -5.92
CA PHE A 135 -10.76 9.34 -6.53
C PHE A 135 -9.51 9.95 -7.15
N HIS A 136 -9.58 10.47 -8.37
CA HIS A 136 -8.45 11.14 -9.06
C HIS A 136 -8.98 12.11 -10.12
N THR A 137 -8.40 13.31 -10.26
CA THR A 137 -8.70 14.20 -11.38
C THR A 137 -7.84 13.85 -12.59
N LYS A 138 -8.37 14.04 -13.81
CA LYS A 138 -7.68 13.62 -15.04
C LYS A 138 -6.52 14.55 -15.40
N ASP A 139 -6.61 15.81 -14.98
CA ASP A 139 -5.69 16.91 -15.24
C ASP A 139 -4.64 17.10 -14.14
N ASP A 140 -4.49 16.14 -13.22
CA ASP A 140 -3.45 16.19 -12.18
C ASP A 140 -2.06 16.23 -12.84
N ALA A 141 -1.40 17.39 -12.68
CA ALA A 141 -0.09 17.67 -13.27
C ALA A 141 1.08 17.07 -12.45
N VAL A 142 0.82 16.53 -11.27
CA VAL A 142 1.83 15.99 -10.36
C VAL A 142 1.79 14.48 -10.34
N VAL A 143 0.64 13.88 -10.03
CA VAL A 143 0.47 12.43 -10.02
C VAL A 143 -0.38 12.05 -11.23
N SER A 144 0.20 11.33 -12.19
CA SER A 144 -0.55 10.91 -13.36
C SER A 144 -1.76 10.04 -12.98
N VAL A 145 -2.93 10.38 -13.53
CA VAL A 145 -4.18 9.61 -13.39
C VAL A 145 -4.03 8.15 -13.85
N GLU A 146 -3.03 7.85 -14.67
CA GLU A 146 -2.68 6.50 -15.10
C GLU A 146 -2.39 5.55 -13.92
N ASN A 147 -1.94 6.06 -12.77
CA ASN A 147 -1.82 5.28 -11.54
C ASN A 147 -3.17 4.67 -11.13
N THR A 148 -4.24 5.46 -11.20
CA THR A 148 -5.58 4.99 -10.88
C THR A 148 -6.11 4.03 -11.93
N TYR A 149 -5.89 4.29 -13.23
CA TYR A 149 -6.34 3.37 -14.28
C TYR A 149 -5.67 2.00 -14.19
N ARG A 150 -4.36 1.94 -13.93
CA ARG A 150 -3.64 0.68 -13.73
C ARG A 150 -4.14 -0.11 -12.53
N MET A 151 -4.43 0.60 -11.42
CA MET A 151 -4.98 -0.03 -10.22
C MET A 151 -6.37 -0.64 -10.50
N VAL A 152 -7.23 0.10 -11.20
CA VAL A 152 -8.57 -0.35 -11.61
C VAL A 152 -8.48 -1.62 -12.44
N ASP A 153 -7.61 -1.64 -13.44
CA ASP A 153 -7.41 -2.78 -14.34
C ASP A 153 -6.90 -4.02 -13.59
N ALA A 154 -6.00 -3.83 -12.62
CA ALA A 154 -5.52 -4.90 -11.75
C ALA A 154 -6.62 -5.46 -10.84
N LEU A 155 -7.44 -4.60 -10.22
CA LEU A 155 -8.57 -5.01 -9.38
C LEU A 155 -9.64 -5.77 -10.19
N GLU A 156 -9.87 -5.40 -11.44
CA GLU A 156 -10.78 -6.11 -12.35
C GLU A 156 -10.30 -7.53 -12.63
N LYS A 157 -9.04 -7.67 -13.02
CA LYS A 157 -8.42 -8.98 -13.28
C LYS A 157 -8.48 -9.88 -12.04
N ALA A 158 -8.29 -9.30 -10.85
CA ALA A 158 -8.36 -10.00 -9.57
C ALA A 158 -9.78 -10.23 -9.04
N LYS A 159 -10.82 -9.68 -9.70
CA LYS A 159 -12.23 -9.73 -9.26
C LYS A 159 -12.47 -9.14 -7.87
N VAL A 160 -11.76 -8.07 -7.54
CA VAL A 160 -11.89 -7.33 -6.27
C VAL A 160 -12.94 -6.23 -6.43
N SER A 161 -13.81 -6.07 -5.42
CA SER A 161 -14.83 -5.01 -5.41
C SER A 161 -14.19 -3.62 -5.40
N LYS A 162 -14.66 -2.71 -6.26
CA LYS A 162 -14.10 -1.36 -6.38
C LYS A 162 -15.15 -0.33 -6.81
N GLU A 163 -14.94 0.91 -6.40
CA GLU A 163 -15.64 2.10 -6.93
C GLU A 163 -14.60 3.16 -7.32
N GLN A 164 -14.82 3.85 -8.44
CA GLN A 164 -13.97 4.93 -8.92
C GLN A 164 -14.81 6.17 -9.27
N LYS A 165 -14.38 7.35 -8.83
CA LYS A 165 -14.89 8.64 -9.29
C LYS A 165 -13.75 9.56 -9.76
N GLY A 166 -13.95 10.25 -10.87
CA GLY A 166 -12.93 11.15 -11.43
C GLY A 166 -13.18 11.41 -12.91
N GLY A 167 -13.24 12.69 -13.29
CA GLY A 167 -13.63 13.11 -14.64
C GLY A 167 -14.29 14.48 -14.62
N LEU A 168 -13.48 15.52 -14.46
CA LEU A 168 -13.69 16.86 -15.00
C LEU A 168 -12.34 17.32 -15.57
#